data_AF-A0A7C2Q0U5-F1
#
_entry.id   AF-A0A7C2Q0U5-F1
#
_cell.length_a   1.000
_cell.length_b   1.000
_cell.length_c   1.000
_cell.angle_alpha   90.00
_cell.angle_beta   90.00
_cell.angle_gamma   90.00
#
_symmetry.space_group_name_H-M   'P 1'
#
loop_
_entity.id
_entity.type
_entity.pdbx_description
1 polymer ?
#
loop_
_entity_poly.entity_id
_entity_poly.type
_entity_poly.pdbx_seq_one_letter_code
_entity_poly.pdbx_strand_id
1 'polypeptide(L)'
;MILLCLLISSSLLSALQLAITPSNAQPTWDFSIELIPAELYMGEWGKLKANITNMDCSSRQPSDKPFEKEFKGIPEQYLELILKRAQEMNESGWIKDYDYKIENAYGFGGQVYFDAKLTIKEACQGKSIKLYHVLLWFPWKKYPGRDWAFRADANVELKAFNPIDYILNGRSPGSSIVLEFNIFIPPDIYPEERLLKPVMDLRVHYPGWIDYTLEAYPTHGPFEIQPYRSFNLTVTDYDGLNPISGARVVIRRLMHYYDVREYITPDNGTIRIYRLKEDDYEVRVYWNSSLFLQESPLVHIGHHTAYDLASK
;
A
#
# COMPACT_ATOMS: atom_id res chain seq x y z
N MET A 1 -24.38 -40.39 -49.34
CA MET A 1 -22.92 -40.12 -49.28
C MET A 1 -22.60 -38.63 -49.30
N ILE A 2 -23.16 -37.83 -50.21
CA ILE A 2 -22.90 -36.37 -50.31
C ILE A 2 -23.31 -35.59 -49.04
N LEU A 3 -24.46 -35.93 -48.44
CA LEU A 3 -24.95 -35.28 -47.21
C LEU A 3 -24.05 -35.53 -45.99
N LEU A 4 -23.41 -36.71 -45.93
CA LEU A 4 -22.51 -37.09 -44.83
C LEU A 4 -21.18 -36.32 -44.94
N CYS A 5 -20.66 -36.12 -46.14
CA CYS A 5 -19.46 -35.31 -46.38
C CYS A 5 -19.66 -33.82 -46.07
N LEU A 6 -20.87 -33.27 -46.29
CA LEU A 6 -21.21 -31.89 -45.95
C LEU A 6 -21.33 -31.65 -44.43
N LEU A 7 -21.88 -32.62 -43.70
CA LEU A 7 -21.97 -32.56 -42.23
C LEU A 7 -20.57 -32.62 -41.59
N ILE A 8 -19.70 -33.51 -42.08
CA ILE A 8 -18.33 -33.68 -41.58
C ILE A 8 -17.47 -32.43 -41.88
N SER A 9 -17.64 -31.80 -43.05
CA SER A 9 -16.89 -30.57 -43.38
C SER A 9 -17.35 -29.35 -42.57
N SER A 10 -18.64 -29.23 -42.25
CA SER A 10 -19.13 -28.11 -41.41
C SER A 10 -18.72 -28.25 -39.93
N SER A 11 -18.63 -29.48 -39.41
CA SER A 11 -18.17 -29.74 -38.05
C SER A 11 -16.66 -29.55 -37.90
N LEU A 12 -15.87 -29.88 -38.94
CA LEU A 12 -14.44 -29.57 -39.01
C LEU A 12 -14.16 -28.07 -39.08
N LEU A 13 -14.94 -27.30 -39.85
CA LEU A 13 -14.79 -25.84 -39.89
C LEU A 13 -15.17 -25.17 -38.55
N SER A 14 -16.23 -25.65 -37.90
CA SER A 14 -16.67 -25.13 -36.59
C SER A 14 -15.67 -25.48 -35.48
N ALA A 15 -15.05 -26.67 -35.54
CA ALA A 15 -14.00 -27.08 -34.62
C ALA A 15 -12.69 -26.27 -34.84
N LEU A 16 -12.35 -25.94 -36.08
CA LEU A 16 -11.22 -25.05 -36.38
C LEU A 16 -11.48 -23.62 -35.87
N GLN A 17 -12.70 -23.11 -35.97
CA GLN A 17 -13.06 -21.77 -35.47
C GLN A 17 -13.03 -21.68 -33.94
N LEU A 18 -13.38 -22.75 -33.22
CA LEU A 18 -13.26 -22.82 -31.76
C LEU A 18 -11.80 -22.91 -31.29
N ALA A 19 -10.93 -23.58 -32.06
CA ALA A 19 -9.50 -23.71 -31.76
C ALA A 19 -8.68 -22.43 -32.04
N ILE A 20 -9.24 -21.44 -32.74
CA ILE A 20 -8.59 -20.14 -33.03
C ILE A 20 -8.96 -19.09 -31.96
N THR A 21 -9.82 -19.40 -31.00
CA THR A 21 -9.94 -18.53 -29.83
C THR A 21 -8.61 -18.60 -29.07
N PRO A 22 -7.85 -17.49 -28.93
CA PRO A 22 -6.66 -17.52 -28.11
C PRO A 22 -7.14 -17.88 -26.70
N SER A 23 -6.78 -19.08 -26.27
CA SER A 23 -6.79 -19.46 -24.86
C SER A 23 -5.84 -18.49 -24.19
N ASN A 24 -6.38 -17.39 -23.68
CA ASN A 24 -5.59 -16.38 -22.99
C ASN A 24 -5.26 -16.97 -21.64
N ALA A 25 -4.11 -17.63 -21.60
CA ALA A 25 -3.47 -18.01 -20.35
C ALA A 25 -3.42 -16.77 -19.45
N GLN A 26 -3.61 -16.99 -18.15
CA GLN A 26 -3.55 -15.93 -17.15
C GLN A 26 -2.28 -15.11 -17.38
N PRO A 27 -2.38 -13.81 -17.66
CA PRO A 27 -1.23 -13.03 -18.06
C PRO A 27 -0.18 -12.95 -16.95
N THR A 28 1.11 -12.98 -17.31
CA THR A 28 2.26 -12.99 -16.39
C THR A 28 2.63 -11.59 -15.89
N TRP A 29 1.66 -10.69 -15.79
CA TRP A 29 1.93 -9.30 -15.46
C TRP A 29 2.11 -9.11 -13.97
N ASP A 30 3.10 -8.29 -13.61
CA ASP A 30 3.51 -8.13 -12.23
C ASP A 30 3.75 -6.66 -11.91
N PHE A 31 3.37 -6.27 -10.69
CA PHE A 31 3.62 -4.95 -10.15
C PHE A 31 4.31 -5.09 -8.81
N SER A 32 5.11 -4.09 -8.42
CA SER A 32 5.54 -3.97 -7.04
C SER A 32 4.86 -2.76 -6.43
N ILE A 33 4.21 -2.95 -5.29
CA ILE A 33 3.54 -1.88 -4.56
C ILE A 33 4.21 -1.74 -3.20
N GLU A 34 4.90 -0.63 -3.01
CA GLU A 34 5.59 -0.31 -1.78
C GLU A 34 4.93 0.88 -1.09
N LEU A 35 4.47 0.67 0.15
CA LEU A 35 3.91 1.72 0.98
C LEU A 35 5.03 2.61 1.51
N ILE A 36 4.83 3.92 1.39
CA ILE A 36 5.71 4.92 1.98
C ILE A 36 5.21 5.20 3.40
N PRO A 37 6.11 5.29 4.41
CA PRO A 37 5.73 5.60 5.78
C PRO A 37 4.78 6.79 5.88
N ALA A 38 3.70 6.63 6.65
CA ALA A 38 2.68 7.64 6.86
C ALA A 38 2.24 7.65 8.33
N GLU A 39 1.95 8.84 8.85
CA GLU A 39 1.35 9.02 10.17
C GLU A 39 -0.18 8.98 10.05
N LEU A 40 -0.76 7.84 10.42
CA LEU A 40 -2.20 7.61 10.37
C LEU A 40 -2.74 7.44 11.78
N TYR A 41 -3.89 8.04 12.07
CA TYR A 41 -4.56 7.97 13.37
C TYR A 41 -6.00 7.55 13.19
N MET A 42 -6.52 6.73 14.10
CA MET A 42 -7.91 6.29 14.06
C MET A 42 -8.85 7.47 14.30
N GLY A 43 -9.89 7.56 13.48
CA GLY A 43 -10.88 8.64 13.45
C GLY A 43 -10.39 9.98 12.89
N GLU A 44 -9.26 9.97 12.16
CA GLU A 44 -8.71 11.14 11.45
C GLU A 44 -8.54 10.86 9.95
N TRP A 45 -8.55 11.93 9.16
CA TRP A 45 -8.08 11.89 7.78
C TRP A 45 -6.56 11.93 7.76
N GLY A 46 -5.96 11.13 6.87
CA GLY A 46 -4.53 11.05 6.67
C GLY A 46 -4.19 10.88 5.18
N LYS A 47 -2.90 10.92 4.89
CA LYS A 47 -2.36 10.73 3.55
C LYS A 47 -1.48 9.51 3.53
N LEU A 48 -1.83 8.53 2.71
CA LEU A 48 -1.02 7.35 2.46
C LEU A 48 -0.46 7.43 1.04
N LYS A 49 0.84 7.17 0.89
CA LYS A 49 1.49 7.14 -0.42
C LYS A 49 1.96 5.74 -0.73
N ALA A 50 1.85 5.36 -2.00
CA ALA A 50 2.36 4.09 -2.48
C ALA A 50 3.15 4.29 -3.77
N ASN A 51 4.32 3.67 -3.84
CA ASN A 51 5.11 3.58 -5.06
C ASN A 51 4.71 2.31 -5.81
N ILE A 52 4.19 2.48 -7.02
CA ILE A 52 3.75 1.39 -7.89
C ILE A 52 4.76 1.28 -9.01
N THR A 53 5.40 0.12 -9.14
CA THR A 53 6.41 -0.16 -10.18
C THR A 53 5.89 -1.26 -11.10
N ASN A 54 5.96 -1.03 -12.41
CA ASN A 54 5.68 -2.05 -13.41
C ASN A 54 6.85 -3.03 -13.47
N MET A 55 6.61 -4.27 -13.05
CA MET A 55 7.61 -5.33 -12.96
C MET A 55 7.48 -6.36 -14.10
N ASP A 56 6.81 -6.01 -15.21
CA ASP A 56 6.66 -6.91 -16.36
C ASP A 56 8.04 -7.39 -16.88
N CYS A 57 8.18 -8.71 -17.00
CA CYS A 57 9.32 -9.39 -17.63
C CYS A 57 8.80 -10.42 -18.63
N SER A 58 8.04 -9.94 -19.61
CA SER A 58 7.44 -10.80 -20.64
C SER A 58 8.45 -11.46 -21.58
N SER A 59 9.68 -10.94 -21.66
CA SER A 59 10.78 -11.52 -22.42
C SER A 59 12.13 -11.25 -21.74
N ARG A 60 13.20 -11.87 -22.25
CA ARG A 60 14.57 -11.59 -21.83
C ARG A 60 15.43 -11.28 -23.04
N GLN A 61 16.49 -10.50 -22.82
CA GLN A 61 17.53 -10.32 -23.83
C GLN A 61 18.08 -11.69 -24.27
N PRO A 62 18.29 -11.91 -25.58
CA PRO A 62 18.87 -13.16 -26.07
C PRO A 62 20.27 -13.42 -25.46
N SER A 63 20.54 -14.66 -25.08
CA SER A 63 21.82 -15.04 -24.45
C SER A 63 23.04 -14.82 -25.36
N ASP A 64 22.83 -14.84 -26.69
CA ASP A 64 23.83 -14.56 -27.72
C ASP A 64 24.11 -13.07 -27.91
N LYS A 65 23.33 -12.19 -27.27
CA LYS A 65 23.47 -10.73 -27.35
C LYS A 65 23.39 -10.09 -25.95
N PRO A 66 24.40 -10.33 -25.09
CA PRO A 66 24.45 -9.72 -23.78
C PRO A 66 24.60 -8.20 -23.89
N PHE A 67 24.15 -7.49 -22.84
CA PHE A 67 24.46 -6.08 -22.71
C PHE A 67 25.90 -5.90 -22.24
N GLU A 68 26.68 -5.09 -22.95
CA GLU A 68 28.07 -4.81 -22.63
C GLU A 68 28.25 -3.32 -22.35
N LYS A 69 28.95 -3.00 -21.26
CA LYS A 69 29.31 -1.63 -20.90
C LYS A 69 30.79 -1.54 -20.55
N GLU A 70 31.49 -0.72 -21.32
CA GLU A 70 32.86 -0.33 -21.01
C GLU A 70 32.87 0.95 -20.17
N PHE A 71 33.71 0.95 -19.14
CA PHE A 71 34.00 2.07 -18.28
C PHE A 71 35.48 2.44 -18.46
N LYS A 72 35.75 3.74 -18.62
CA LYS A 72 37.12 4.28 -18.66
C LYS A 72 37.30 5.17 -17.45
N GLY A 73 38.22 4.80 -16.56
CA GLY A 73 38.49 5.51 -15.32
C GLY A 73 37.30 5.63 -14.39
N ILE A 74 36.55 4.54 -14.18
CA ILE A 74 35.53 4.52 -13.12
C ILE A 74 36.22 4.41 -11.76
N PRO A 75 35.89 5.25 -10.76
CA PRO A 75 36.44 5.08 -9.42
C PRO A 75 35.95 3.77 -8.80
N GLU A 76 36.81 3.10 -8.03
CA GLU A 76 36.54 1.81 -7.38
C GLU A 76 35.18 1.77 -6.67
N GLN A 77 34.89 2.76 -5.83
CA GLN A 77 33.64 2.86 -5.07
C GLN A 77 32.39 2.85 -5.95
N TYR A 78 32.44 3.48 -7.14
CA TYR A 78 31.31 3.49 -8.06
C TYR A 78 31.15 2.13 -8.76
N LEU A 79 32.26 1.49 -9.13
CA LEU A 79 32.23 0.16 -9.71
C LEU A 79 31.65 -0.86 -8.71
N GLU A 80 32.08 -0.81 -7.44
CA GLU A 80 31.55 -1.66 -6.37
C GLU A 80 30.03 -1.49 -6.20
N LEU A 81 29.52 -0.26 -6.25
CA LEU A 81 28.07 -0.01 -6.18
C LEU A 81 27.31 -0.61 -7.37
N ILE A 82 27.88 -0.54 -8.58
CA ILE A 82 27.29 -1.15 -9.79
C ILE A 82 27.29 -2.68 -9.65
N LEU A 83 28.39 -3.28 -9.22
CA LEU A 83 28.50 -4.73 -9.03
C LEU A 83 27.56 -5.24 -7.94
N LYS A 84 27.41 -4.48 -6.85
CA LYS A 84 26.43 -4.80 -5.81
C LYS A 84 24.99 -4.84 -6.37
N ARG A 85 24.60 -3.85 -7.16
CA ARG A 85 23.26 -3.83 -7.80
C ARG A 85 23.11 -4.95 -8.83
N ALA A 86 24.17 -5.30 -9.56
CA ALA A 86 24.16 -6.43 -10.48
C ALA A 86 23.92 -7.74 -9.73
N GLN A 87 24.58 -7.92 -8.57
CA GLN A 87 24.35 -9.05 -7.68
C GLN A 87 22.90 -9.09 -7.18
N GLU A 88 22.36 -7.97 -6.69
CA GLU A 88 20.96 -7.87 -6.24
C GLU A 88 19.96 -8.28 -7.34
N MET A 89 20.19 -7.83 -8.57
CA MET A 89 19.34 -8.18 -9.73
C MET A 89 19.50 -9.64 -10.16
N ASN A 90 20.68 -10.23 -9.99
CA ASN A 90 20.92 -11.64 -10.27
C ASN A 90 20.19 -12.53 -9.26
N GLU A 91 20.34 -12.24 -7.96
CA GLU A 91 19.69 -12.97 -6.87
C GLU A 91 18.15 -12.88 -6.95
N SER A 92 17.64 -11.71 -7.33
CA SER A 92 16.21 -11.48 -7.54
C SER A 92 15.69 -12.04 -8.88
N GLY A 93 16.56 -12.59 -9.73
CA GLY A 93 16.22 -13.18 -11.02
C GLY A 93 15.91 -12.19 -12.14
N TRP A 94 16.11 -10.88 -11.97
CA TRP A 94 15.88 -9.87 -13.02
C TRP A 94 16.89 -9.93 -14.17
N ILE A 95 18.07 -10.51 -13.90
CA ILE A 95 19.06 -10.91 -14.89
C ILE A 95 19.40 -12.39 -14.65
N LYS A 96 19.95 -13.08 -15.65
CA LYS A 96 20.34 -14.49 -15.47
C LYS A 96 21.72 -14.63 -14.84
N ASP A 97 22.62 -13.75 -15.24
CA ASP A 97 24.03 -13.77 -14.86
C ASP A 97 24.69 -12.43 -15.25
N TYR A 98 25.84 -12.13 -14.65
CA TYR A 98 26.69 -11.01 -15.04
C TYR A 98 28.17 -11.38 -14.86
N ASP A 99 29.02 -10.78 -15.69
CA ASP A 99 30.47 -10.92 -15.61
C ASP A 99 31.13 -9.55 -15.65
N TYR A 100 32.28 -9.40 -15.00
CA TYR A 100 33.04 -8.17 -15.06
C TYR A 100 34.54 -8.44 -15.17
N LYS A 101 35.22 -7.60 -15.94
CA LYS A 101 36.66 -7.68 -16.15
C LYS A 101 37.30 -6.32 -15.95
N ILE A 102 38.30 -6.25 -15.09
CA ILE A 102 39.17 -5.08 -14.96
C ILE A 102 40.29 -5.24 -15.99
N GLU A 103 40.40 -4.28 -16.89
CA GLU A 103 41.43 -4.26 -17.93
C GLU A 103 42.68 -3.52 -17.44
N ASN A 104 42.49 -2.37 -16.80
CA ASN A 104 43.56 -1.58 -16.19
C ASN A 104 43.13 -1.06 -14.82
N ALA A 105 44.11 -0.87 -13.94
CA ALA A 105 43.94 -0.20 -12.65
C ALA A 105 45.00 0.88 -12.50
N TYR A 106 44.61 2.08 -12.06
CA TYR A 106 45.53 3.18 -11.81
C TYR A 106 45.11 4.01 -10.61
N GLY A 107 46.09 4.50 -9.86
CA GLY A 107 45.88 5.31 -8.67
C GLY A 107 46.25 6.77 -8.91
N PHE A 108 45.37 7.70 -8.51
CA PHE A 108 45.66 9.13 -8.50
C PHE A 108 45.05 9.78 -7.26
N GLY A 109 45.84 10.56 -6.51
CA GLY A 109 45.33 11.31 -5.35
C GLY A 109 44.75 10.45 -4.21
N GLY A 110 45.23 9.22 -4.03
CA GLY A 110 44.72 8.28 -3.02
C GLY A 110 43.44 7.55 -3.40
N GLN A 111 42.95 7.74 -4.64
CA GLN A 111 41.81 7.00 -5.20
C GLN A 111 42.28 6.04 -6.29
N VAL A 112 41.62 4.89 -6.37
CA VAL A 112 41.84 3.87 -7.40
C VAL A 112 40.75 3.99 -8.46
N TYR A 113 41.19 3.96 -9.71
CA TYR A 113 40.35 4.01 -10.89
C TYR A 113 40.58 2.75 -11.74
N PHE A 114 39.52 2.28 -12.37
CA PHE A 114 39.55 1.11 -13.23
C PHE A 114 39.09 1.46 -14.64
N ASP A 115 39.76 0.85 -15.62
CA ASP A 115 39.13 0.58 -16.91
C ASP A 115 38.52 -0.81 -16.81
N ALA A 116 37.22 -0.92 -16.97
CA ALA A 116 36.49 -2.16 -16.70
C ALA A 116 35.41 -2.41 -17.76
N LYS A 117 35.13 -3.68 -18.02
CA LYS A 117 34.03 -4.13 -18.86
C LYS A 117 33.04 -4.91 -18.02
N LEU A 118 31.77 -4.51 -18.07
CA LEU A 118 30.64 -5.21 -17.47
C LEU A 118 29.80 -5.86 -18.56
N THR A 119 29.44 -7.14 -18.36
CA THR A 119 28.60 -7.92 -19.26
C THR A 119 27.39 -8.43 -18.49
N ILE A 120 26.18 -8.14 -18.96
CA ILE A 120 24.91 -8.58 -18.33
C ILE A 120 24.20 -9.53 -19.30
N LYS A 121 23.81 -10.71 -18.81
CA LYS A 121 23.18 -11.76 -19.62
C LYS A 121 21.69 -11.91 -19.29
N GLU A 122 20.89 -12.04 -20.34
CA GLU A 122 19.44 -12.32 -20.29
C GLU A 122 18.68 -11.41 -19.31
N ALA A 123 18.92 -10.10 -19.42
CA ALA A 123 18.16 -9.11 -18.67
C ALA A 123 16.69 -9.11 -19.06
N CYS A 124 15.81 -8.97 -18.07
CA CYS A 124 14.37 -8.82 -18.27
C CYS A 124 14.03 -7.65 -19.21
N GLN A 125 13.09 -7.92 -20.12
CA GLN A 125 12.50 -6.95 -21.03
C GLN A 125 10.97 -7.09 -20.98
N GLY A 126 10.32 -6.04 -20.53
CA GLY A 126 8.86 -5.99 -20.44
C GLY A 126 8.24 -4.94 -21.35
N LYS A 127 6.91 -4.91 -21.32
CA LYS A 127 6.09 -3.94 -22.04
C LYS A 127 5.67 -2.80 -21.12
N SER A 128 5.49 -1.63 -21.71
CA SER A 128 4.82 -0.54 -20.99
C SER A 128 3.36 -0.89 -20.72
N ILE A 129 2.86 -0.50 -19.55
CA ILE A 129 1.48 -0.73 -19.13
C ILE A 129 0.86 0.61 -18.75
N LYS A 130 -0.34 0.88 -19.24
CA LYS A 130 -1.06 2.08 -18.84
C LYS A 130 -1.87 1.81 -17.57
N LEU A 131 -1.58 2.56 -16.52
CA LEU A 131 -2.30 2.56 -15.25
C LEU A 131 -3.34 3.68 -15.26
N TYR A 132 -4.62 3.31 -15.22
CA TYR A 132 -5.72 4.28 -15.21
C TYR A 132 -5.95 4.83 -13.80
N HIS A 133 -6.29 3.95 -12.87
CA HIS A 133 -6.56 4.30 -11.48
C HIS A 133 -6.29 3.11 -10.56
N VAL A 134 -6.17 3.41 -9.28
CA VAL A 134 -5.93 2.43 -8.22
C VAL A 134 -6.96 2.63 -7.12
N LEU A 135 -7.52 1.53 -6.63
CA LEU A 135 -8.36 1.50 -5.45
C LEU A 135 -7.58 0.90 -4.31
N LEU A 136 -7.51 1.59 -3.18
CA LEU A 136 -6.86 1.14 -1.96
C LEU A 136 -7.91 0.83 -0.92
N TRP A 137 -7.90 -0.36 -0.34
CA TRP A 137 -8.87 -0.75 0.67
C TRP A 137 -8.25 -1.63 1.76
N PHE A 138 -8.90 -1.68 2.91
CA PHE A 138 -8.43 -2.41 4.08
C PHE A 138 -9.27 -3.65 4.35
N PRO A 139 -8.66 -4.78 4.75
CA PRO A 139 -9.38 -6.00 5.08
C PRO A 139 -9.92 -5.97 6.53
N TRP A 140 -10.57 -4.87 6.93
CA TRP A 140 -11.14 -4.73 8.28
C TRP A 140 -12.49 -5.42 8.39
N LYS A 141 -12.79 -6.02 9.55
CA LYS A 141 -14.04 -6.75 9.79
C LYS A 141 -15.28 -5.86 9.71
N LYS A 142 -15.26 -4.69 10.35
CA LYS A 142 -16.40 -3.76 10.39
C LYS A 142 -16.59 -2.97 9.10
N TYR A 143 -15.51 -2.80 8.34
CA TYR A 143 -15.45 -2.01 7.12
C TYR A 143 -14.95 -2.90 5.97
N PRO A 144 -15.80 -3.81 5.48
CA PRO A 144 -15.35 -4.88 4.60
C PRO A 144 -15.01 -4.37 3.20
N GLY A 145 -13.76 -4.58 2.79
CA GLY A 145 -13.38 -4.62 1.38
C GLY A 145 -13.57 -3.32 0.61
N ARG A 146 -14.06 -3.45 -0.62
CA ARG A 146 -14.13 -2.38 -1.63
C ARG A 146 -15.17 -1.31 -1.36
N ASP A 147 -16.17 -1.60 -0.53
CA ASP A 147 -17.21 -0.64 -0.16
C ASP A 147 -16.63 0.56 0.59
N TRP A 148 -15.42 0.40 1.13
CA TRP A 148 -14.67 1.41 1.84
C TRP A 148 -13.29 1.67 1.21
N ALA A 149 -13.27 1.70 -0.13
CA ALA A 149 -12.06 1.93 -0.91
C ALA A 149 -11.77 3.42 -1.19
N PHE A 150 -10.49 3.75 -1.25
CA PHE A 150 -9.96 5.06 -1.62
C PHE A 150 -9.37 5.02 -3.02
N ARG A 151 -9.84 5.90 -3.90
CA ARG A 151 -9.41 5.95 -5.29
C ARG A 151 -8.32 7.00 -5.51
N ALA A 152 -7.29 6.63 -6.27
CA ALA A 152 -6.34 7.57 -6.87
C ALA A 152 -6.31 7.37 -8.40
N ASP A 153 -6.51 8.45 -9.15
CA ASP A 153 -6.36 8.43 -10.61
C ASP A 153 -4.89 8.68 -10.97
N ALA A 154 -4.36 7.87 -11.89
CA ALA A 154 -2.97 7.95 -12.35
C ALA A 154 -2.88 8.38 -13.82
N ASN A 155 -3.66 7.72 -14.70
CA ASN A 155 -3.67 7.93 -16.15
C ASN A 155 -2.27 8.06 -16.76
N VAL A 156 -1.37 7.17 -16.38
CA VAL A 156 0.05 7.20 -16.77
C VAL A 156 0.45 5.90 -17.45
N GLU A 157 1.38 5.98 -18.39
CA GLU A 157 2.04 4.80 -18.95
C GLU A 157 3.34 4.53 -18.20
N LEU A 158 3.42 3.38 -17.54
CA LEU A 158 4.60 2.91 -16.82
C LEU A 158 5.41 2.00 -17.71
N LYS A 159 6.68 2.35 -17.97
CA LYS A 159 7.62 1.47 -18.66
C LYS A 159 7.88 0.23 -17.81
N ALA A 160 8.22 -0.88 -18.43
CA ALA A 160 8.70 -2.02 -17.65
C ALA A 160 9.99 -1.67 -16.91
N PHE A 161 10.15 -2.20 -15.70
CA PHE A 161 11.37 -2.07 -14.92
C PHE A 161 12.56 -2.56 -15.74
N ASN A 162 13.56 -1.69 -15.90
CA ASN A 162 14.77 -1.99 -16.65
C ASN A 162 15.92 -2.30 -15.66
N PRO A 163 16.32 -3.57 -15.51
CA PRO A 163 17.38 -3.94 -14.59
C PRO A 163 18.74 -3.37 -15.01
N ILE A 164 18.99 -3.16 -16.31
CA ILE A 164 20.25 -2.55 -16.77
C ILE A 164 20.34 -1.09 -16.31
N ASP A 165 19.28 -0.31 -16.47
CA ASP A 165 19.25 1.08 -16.00
C ASP A 165 19.42 1.14 -14.48
N TYR A 166 18.79 0.22 -13.75
CA TYR A 166 18.93 0.11 -12.30
C TYR A 166 20.36 -0.24 -11.89
N ILE A 167 21.00 -1.21 -12.53
CA ILE A 167 22.39 -1.60 -12.24
C ILE A 167 23.34 -0.41 -12.42
N LEU A 168 23.23 0.30 -13.54
CA LEU A 168 24.12 1.40 -13.87
C LEU A 168 23.85 2.66 -13.04
N ASN A 169 22.58 3.00 -12.78
CA ASN A 169 22.19 4.30 -12.25
C ASN A 169 21.52 4.26 -10.87
N GLY A 170 21.17 3.07 -10.37
CA GLY A 170 20.42 2.88 -9.13
C GLY A 170 18.92 3.18 -9.26
N ARG A 171 18.43 3.37 -10.48
CA ARG A 171 17.02 3.67 -10.77
C ARG A 171 16.63 3.22 -12.17
N SER A 172 15.34 2.90 -12.35
CA SER A 172 14.72 2.66 -13.66
C SER A 172 13.71 3.79 -13.95
N PRO A 173 14.08 4.83 -14.72
CA PRO A 173 13.21 5.99 -14.90
C PRO A 173 11.91 5.64 -15.66
N GLY A 174 10.79 6.09 -15.10
CA GLY A 174 9.47 5.94 -15.72
C GLY A 174 8.86 4.54 -15.58
N SER A 175 9.48 3.63 -14.84
CA SER A 175 8.87 2.35 -14.49
C SER A 175 7.97 2.40 -13.26
N SER A 176 8.08 3.47 -12.47
CA SER A 176 7.31 3.66 -11.26
C SER A 176 6.62 5.02 -11.17
N ILE A 177 5.56 5.06 -10.35
CA ILE A 177 4.85 6.27 -9.96
C ILE A 177 4.49 6.21 -8.48
N VAL A 178 4.57 7.35 -7.80
CA VAL A 178 4.05 7.51 -6.44
C VAL A 178 2.63 8.08 -6.51
N LEU A 179 1.66 7.33 -6.01
CA LEU A 179 0.29 7.80 -5.85
C LEU A 179 0.02 8.21 -4.41
N GLU A 180 -0.77 9.26 -4.22
CA GLU A 180 -1.22 9.75 -2.91
C GLU A 180 -2.72 9.47 -2.75
N PHE A 181 -3.09 8.89 -1.61
CA PHE A 181 -4.45 8.58 -1.22
C PHE A 181 -4.82 9.42 0.00
N ASN A 182 -5.89 10.20 -0.10
CA ASN A 182 -6.53 10.81 1.07
C ASN A 182 -7.44 9.77 1.70
N ILE A 183 -7.07 9.26 2.87
CA ILE A 183 -7.77 8.16 3.53
C ILE A 183 -8.32 8.61 4.88
N PHE A 184 -9.51 8.15 5.23
CA PHE A 184 -10.03 8.27 6.58
C PHE A 184 -9.77 6.94 7.29
N ILE A 185 -9.28 6.94 8.53
CA ILE A 185 -9.21 5.70 9.31
C ILE A 185 -10.38 5.74 10.29
N PRO A 186 -11.27 4.73 10.35
CA PRO A 186 -12.37 4.74 11.30
C PRO A 186 -11.87 4.70 12.75
N PRO A 187 -12.58 5.36 13.68
CA PRO A 187 -12.21 5.40 15.09
C PRO A 187 -12.39 4.06 15.81
N ASP A 188 -13.18 3.13 15.26
CA ASP A 188 -13.68 1.93 15.91
C ASP A 188 -13.24 0.62 15.21
N ILE A 189 -12.15 0.67 14.44
CA ILE A 189 -11.46 -0.55 13.96
C ILE A 189 -10.89 -1.33 15.14
N TYR A 190 -10.80 -2.66 15.05
CA TYR A 190 -10.30 -3.44 16.19
C TYR A 190 -8.81 -3.14 16.46
N PRO A 191 -8.34 -3.14 17.72
CA PRO A 191 -6.93 -2.82 18.04
C PRO A 191 -5.91 -3.70 17.30
N GLU A 192 -6.22 -4.97 17.09
CA GLU A 192 -5.35 -5.91 16.37
C GLU A 192 -5.30 -5.64 14.85
N GLU A 193 -6.32 -4.99 14.29
CA GLU A 193 -6.43 -4.70 12.86
C GLU A 193 -5.59 -3.49 12.43
N ARG A 194 -5.03 -2.75 13.39
CA ARG A 194 -4.18 -1.57 13.20
C ARG A 194 -2.92 -1.84 12.36
N LEU A 195 -2.46 -3.10 12.36
CA LEU A 195 -1.28 -3.57 11.62
C LEU A 195 -1.63 -4.21 10.28
N LEU A 196 -2.92 -4.38 9.96
CA LEU A 196 -3.34 -4.95 8.69
C LEU A 196 -3.05 -3.95 7.56
N LYS A 197 -2.19 -4.38 6.65
CA LYS A 197 -1.85 -3.59 5.47
C LYS A 197 -3.05 -3.49 4.53
N PRO A 198 -3.21 -2.35 3.85
CA PRO A 198 -4.18 -2.26 2.77
C PRO A 198 -3.74 -3.12 1.59
N VAL A 199 -4.70 -3.48 0.75
CA VAL A 199 -4.46 -4.08 -0.57
C VAL A 199 -4.94 -3.12 -1.65
N MET A 200 -4.51 -3.36 -2.89
CA MET A 200 -4.85 -2.48 -4.00
C MET A 200 -5.49 -3.22 -5.17
N ASP A 201 -6.52 -2.61 -5.77
CA ASP A 201 -7.01 -3.00 -7.09
C ASP A 201 -6.45 -2.04 -8.14
N LEU A 202 -5.75 -2.53 -9.16
CA LEU A 202 -5.13 -1.72 -10.21
C LEU A 202 -5.91 -1.87 -11.51
N ARG A 203 -6.50 -0.78 -12.01
CA ARG A 203 -7.13 -0.75 -13.32
C ARG A 203 -6.11 -0.36 -14.37
N VAL A 204 -5.87 -1.26 -15.33
CA VAL A 204 -4.78 -1.16 -16.29
C VAL A 204 -5.22 -1.49 -17.71
N HIS A 205 -4.49 -0.94 -18.68
CA HIS A 205 -4.54 -1.34 -20.09
C HIS A 205 -3.19 -1.92 -20.51
N TYR A 206 -3.21 -3.17 -20.95
CA TYR A 206 -2.04 -3.85 -21.48
C TYR A 206 -2.00 -3.76 -23.00
N PRO A 207 -0.82 -3.50 -23.60
CA PRO A 207 -0.71 -3.43 -25.06
C PRO A 207 -1.17 -4.72 -25.73
N GLY A 208 -2.17 -4.60 -26.61
CA GLY A 208 -2.75 -5.74 -27.32
C GLY A 208 -3.74 -6.57 -26.50
N TRP A 209 -4.21 -6.04 -25.37
CA TRP A 209 -5.18 -6.69 -24.48
C TRP A 209 -6.39 -5.79 -24.17
N ILE A 210 -7.40 -6.37 -23.51
CA ILE A 210 -8.53 -5.61 -22.95
C ILE A 210 -8.12 -4.94 -21.64
N ASP A 211 -8.86 -3.89 -21.26
CA ASP A 211 -8.72 -3.28 -19.95
C ASP A 211 -9.07 -4.29 -18.85
N TYR A 212 -8.20 -4.38 -17.85
CA TYR A 212 -8.30 -5.38 -16.78
C TYR A 212 -8.08 -4.75 -15.41
N THR A 213 -8.67 -5.34 -14.38
CA THR A 213 -8.45 -4.94 -12.99
C THR A 213 -7.70 -6.06 -12.27
N LEU A 214 -6.46 -5.79 -11.87
CA LEU A 214 -5.74 -6.68 -10.96
C LEU A 214 -6.30 -6.46 -9.56
N GLU A 215 -6.89 -7.50 -8.98
CA GLU A 215 -7.63 -7.41 -7.73
C GLU A 215 -6.79 -7.86 -6.52
N ALA A 216 -7.01 -7.19 -5.38
CA ALA A 216 -6.44 -7.53 -4.07
C ALA A 216 -4.91 -7.70 -4.10
N TYR A 217 -4.24 -6.87 -4.89
CA TYR A 217 -2.79 -6.94 -5.05
C TYR A 217 -2.10 -6.54 -3.73
N PRO A 218 -1.15 -7.37 -3.24
CA PRO A 218 -0.54 -7.15 -1.94
C PRO A 218 0.34 -5.91 -1.92
N THR A 219 0.46 -5.30 -0.74
CA THR A 219 1.35 -4.15 -0.52
C THR A 219 2.51 -4.52 0.41
N HIS A 220 3.67 -3.94 0.13
CA HIS A 220 4.91 -4.15 0.86
C HIS A 220 5.37 -2.87 1.56
N GLY A 221 6.48 -2.95 2.30
CA GLY A 221 7.01 -1.83 3.07
C GLY A 221 6.45 -1.70 4.50
N PRO A 222 6.92 -0.71 5.25
CA PRO A 222 6.46 -0.44 6.61
C PRO A 222 5.04 0.17 6.61
N PHE A 223 4.19 -0.32 7.50
CA PHE A 223 2.83 0.21 7.68
C PHE A 223 2.38 0.00 9.13
N GLU A 224 1.94 1.07 9.76
CA GLU A 224 1.37 1.03 11.10
C GLU A 224 0.45 2.25 11.29
N ILE A 225 -0.80 2.01 11.65
CA ILE A 225 -1.69 3.07 12.13
C ILE A 225 -1.31 3.35 13.59
N GLN A 226 -1.15 4.60 14.01
CA GLN A 226 -0.73 4.93 15.37
C GLN A 226 -1.79 4.49 16.40
N PRO A 227 -1.40 4.02 17.60
CA PRO A 227 -2.31 3.48 18.61
C PRO A 227 -3.00 4.60 19.39
N TYR A 228 -3.66 5.52 18.67
CA TYR A 228 -4.45 6.60 19.22
C TYR A 228 -5.75 6.75 18.44
N ARG A 229 -6.85 6.98 19.16
CA ARG A 229 -8.19 7.18 18.61
C ARG A 229 -8.67 8.60 18.84
N SER A 230 -9.20 9.20 17.78
CA SER A 230 -9.92 10.47 17.81
C SER A 230 -11.38 10.21 17.50
N PHE A 231 -12.28 10.52 18.42
CA PHE A 231 -13.70 10.17 18.28
C PHE A 231 -14.58 11.23 18.93
N ASN A 232 -15.87 11.17 18.61
CA ASN A 232 -16.88 11.99 19.26
C ASN A 232 -17.48 11.17 20.39
N LEU A 233 -17.50 11.72 21.60
CA LEU A 233 -18.15 11.10 22.76
C LEU A 233 -19.38 11.93 23.10
N THR A 234 -20.56 11.33 23.02
CA THR A 234 -21.82 11.99 23.38
C THR A 234 -22.26 11.50 24.75
N VAL A 235 -22.50 12.44 25.67
CA VAL A 235 -23.09 12.13 26.97
C VAL A 235 -24.60 12.25 26.83
N THR A 236 -25.33 11.20 27.18
CA THR A 236 -26.79 11.16 27.09
C THR A 236 -27.41 10.86 28.44
N ASP A 237 -28.72 11.01 28.51
CA ASP A 237 -29.54 10.44 29.57
C ASP A 237 -29.52 8.90 29.58
N TYR A 238 -30.19 8.32 30.59
CA TYR A 238 -30.25 6.88 30.79
C TYR A 238 -30.80 6.12 29.58
N ASP A 239 -31.74 6.73 28.85
CA ASP A 239 -32.37 6.11 27.68
C ASP A 239 -31.50 6.21 26.41
N GLY A 240 -30.39 6.96 26.45
CA GLY A 240 -29.49 7.12 25.31
C GLY A 240 -30.02 8.06 24.23
N LEU A 241 -31.09 8.81 24.52
CA LEU A 241 -31.84 9.57 23.52
C LEU A 241 -31.53 11.06 23.59
N ASN A 242 -31.38 11.61 24.80
CA ASN A 242 -31.23 13.05 24.98
C ASN A 242 -29.79 13.39 25.38
N PRO A 243 -29.05 14.14 24.54
CA PRO A 243 -27.73 14.61 24.90
C PRO A 243 -27.77 15.59 26.09
N ILE A 244 -26.79 15.46 26.98
CA ILE A 244 -26.69 16.25 28.20
C ILE A 244 -25.60 17.31 28.03
N SER A 245 -26.00 18.58 28.14
CA SER A 245 -25.08 19.72 28.15
C SER A 245 -24.58 20.07 29.55
N GLY A 246 -23.39 20.69 29.62
CA GLY A 246 -22.77 21.15 30.87
C GLY A 246 -22.24 20.03 31.78
N ALA A 247 -22.22 18.78 31.31
CA ALA A 247 -21.66 17.66 32.07
C ALA A 247 -20.14 17.73 32.05
N ARG A 248 -19.50 17.59 33.21
CA ARG A 248 -18.05 17.46 33.33
C ARG A 248 -17.66 15.99 33.17
N VAL A 249 -16.96 15.67 32.09
CA VAL A 249 -16.44 14.34 31.79
C VAL A 249 -14.95 14.30 32.13
N VAL A 250 -14.56 13.37 32.99
CA VAL A 250 -13.17 13.12 33.40
C VAL A 250 -12.76 11.75 32.90
N ILE A 251 -11.74 11.69 32.04
CA ILE A 251 -11.17 10.46 31.49
C ILE A 251 -9.76 10.31 32.06
N ARG A 252 -9.55 9.28 32.87
CA ARG A 252 -8.30 9.02 33.57
C ARG A 252 -7.73 7.67 33.16
N ARG A 253 -6.47 7.64 32.75
CA ARG A 253 -5.79 6.39 32.37
C ARG A 253 -5.48 5.55 33.61
N LEU A 254 -5.83 4.26 33.62
CA LEU A 254 -5.70 3.41 34.80
C LEU A 254 -4.23 3.14 35.19
N MET A 255 -3.40 2.78 34.21
CA MET A 255 -1.97 2.49 34.44
C MET A 255 -1.12 3.75 34.69
N HIS A 256 -1.56 4.89 34.16
CA HIS A 256 -0.82 6.15 34.22
C HIS A 256 -1.75 7.23 34.80
N TYR A 257 -2.01 7.11 36.10
CA TYR A 257 -3.07 7.85 36.80
C TYR A 257 -2.91 9.38 36.82
N TYR A 258 -1.78 9.90 36.33
CA TYR A 258 -1.50 11.32 36.13
C TYR A 258 -1.93 11.84 34.75
N ASP A 259 -2.24 10.95 33.80
CA ASP A 259 -2.83 11.29 32.50
C ASP A 259 -4.36 11.39 32.67
N VAL A 260 -4.82 12.63 32.83
CA VAL A 260 -6.23 12.98 33.07
C VAL A 260 -6.65 14.00 32.02
N ARG A 261 -7.77 13.75 31.37
CA ARG A 261 -8.41 14.68 30.43
C ARG A 261 -9.79 15.04 30.96
N GLU A 262 -10.04 16.33 31.07
CA GLU A 262 -11.32 16.86 31.53
C GLU A 262 -11.99 17.67 30.43
N TYR A 263 -13.29 17.48 30.27
CA TYR A 263 -14.10 18.16 29.28
C TYR A 263 -15.42 18.61 29.91
N ILE A 264 -16.01 19.65 29.34
CA ILE A 264 -17.37 20.07 29.65
C ILE A 264 -18.17 19.88 28.35
N THR A 265 -19.29 19.16 28.43
CA THR A 265 -20.13 18.94 27.25
C THR A 265 -20.78 20.25 26.79
N PRO A 266 -20.68 20.59 25.50
CA PRO A 266 -21.38 21.75 24.94
C PRO A 266 -22.89 21.46 24.81
N ASP A 267 -23.65 22.42 24.25
CA ASP A 267 -25.11 22.33 24.17
C ASP A 267 -25.64 21.09 23.44
N ASN A 268 -24.87 20.54 22.49
CA ASN A 268 -25.23 19.32 21.78
C ASN A 268 -24.85 18.03 22.53
N GLY A 269 -24.27 18.12 23.74
CA GLY A 269 -23.86 17.00 24.58
C GLY A 269 -22.65 16.19 24.07
N THR A 270 -22.02 16.60 22.96
CA THR A 270 -20.93 15.85 22.31
C THR A 270 -19.60 16.56 22.44
N ILE A 271 -18.60 15.84 22.96
CA ILE A 271 -17.21 16.30 23.03
C ILE A 271 -16.36 15.58 21.99
N ARG A 272 -15.38 16.27 21.41
CA ARG A 272 -14.38 15.65 20.55
C ARG A 272 -13.20 15.23 21.40
N ILE A 273 -12.93 13.93 21.46
CA ILE A 273 -11.72 13.37 22.04
C ILE A 273 -10.68 13.28 20.93
N TYR A 274 -9.50 13.87 21.15
CA TYR A 274 -8.41 13.86 20.19
C TYR A 274 -7.27 12.96 20.64
N ARG A 275 -6.90 11.96 19.83
CA ARG A 275 -5.77 11.05 20.02
C ARG A 275 -5.68 10.51 21.46
N LEU A 276 -6.74 9.85 21.92
CA LEU A 276 -6.72 9.05 23.14
C LEU A 276 -5.91 7.78 22.86
N LYS A 277 -4.87 7.52 23.67
CA LYS A 277 -3.99 6.37 23.45
C LYS A 277 -4.74 5.06 23.71
N GLU A 278 -4.42 4.00 22.95
CA GLU A 278 -4.93 2.65 23.27
C GLU A 278 -4.46 2.23 24.67
N ASP A 279 -5.40 2.15 25.61
CA ASP A 279 -5.25 1.67 26.99
C ASP A 279 -6.64 1.58 27.66
N ASP A 280 -6.65 1.24 28.95
CA ASP A 280 -7.79 1.23 29.85
C ASP A 280 -7.92 2.56 30.62
N TYR A 281 -9.16 3.05 30.72
CA TYR A 281 -9.50 4.33 31.33
C TYR A 281 -10.65 4.17 32.33
N GLU A 282 -10.56 4.89 33.45
CA GLU A 282 -11.68 5.21 34.31
C GLU A 282 -12.35 6.49 33.79
N VAL A 283 -13.63 6.41 33.46
CA VAL A 283 -14.44 7.55 33.03
C VAL A 283 -15.42 7.90 34.13
N ARG A 284 -15.42 9.18 34.51
CA ARG A 284 -16.35 9.74 35.49
C ARG A 284 -17.12 10.89 34.85
N VAL A 285 -18.45 10.87 34.98
CA VAL A 285 -19.30 11.96 34.50
C VAL A 285 -19.96 12.62 35.68
N TYR A 286 -19.79 13.93 35.79
CA TYR A 286 -20.45 14.77 36.77
C TYR A 286 -21.44 15.69 36.09
N TRP A 287 -22.68 15.69 36.54
CA TRP A 287 -23.72 16.56 36.03
C TRP A 287 -24.75 16.83 37.12
N ASN A 288 -25.32 18.04 37.14
CA ASN A 288 -26.39 18.42 38.06
C ASN A 288 -27.63 18.77 37.26
N SER A 289 -28.74 18.12 37.58
CA SER A 289 -30.04 18.49 37.02
C SER A 289 -30.54 19.81 37.61
N SER A 290 -31.08 20.68 36.76
CA SER A 290 -31.88 21.83 37.21
C SER A 290 -33.34 21.48 37.49
N LEU A 291 -33.79 20.27 37.12
CA LEU A 291 -35.19 19.83 37.19
C LEU A 291 -35.43 18.79 38.29
N PHE A 292 -34.42 18.00 38.63
CA PHE A 292 -34.53 16.92 39.61
C PHE A 292 -33.60 17.15 40.79
N LEU A 293 -34.07 16.76 41.97
CA LEU A 293 -33.28 16.81 43.20
C LEU A 293 -32.29 15.65 43.18
N GLN A 294 -31.00 15.96 43.12
CA GLN A 294 -29.92 14.99 42.93
C GLN A 294 -29.03 14.92 44.17
N GLU A 295 -28.79 13.72 44.70
CA GLU A 295 -28.01 13.51 45.93
C GLU A 295 -26.51 13.76 45.74
N SER A 296 -25.98 13.47 44.55
CA SER A 296 -24.56 13.63 44.22
C SER A 296 -24.40 14.02 42.75
N PRO A 297 -23.49 14.96 42.41
CA PRO A 297 -23.22 15.34 41.02
C PRO A 297 -22.61 14.20 40.19
N LEU A 298 -22.02 13.18 40.81
CA LEU A 298 -21.44 12.04 40.07
C LEU A 298 -22.55 11.12 39.57
N VAL A 299 -22.77 11.11 38.25
CA VAL A 299 -23.85 10.33 37.61
C VAL A 299 -23.36 9.05 36.95
N HIS A 300 -22.07 8.95 36.63
CA HIS A 300 -21.50 7.76 36.02
C HIS A 300 -20.05 7.53 36.46
N ILE A 301 -19.71 6.27 36.70
CA ILE A 301 -18.34 5.77 36.83
C ILE A 301 -18.25 4.44 36.08
N GLY A 302 -17.23 4.31 35.22
CA GLY A 302 -17.05 3.12 34.40
C GLY A 302 -15.60 2.91 34.00
N HIS A 303 -15.21 1.65 33.81
CA HIS A 303 -13.93 1.28 33.22
C HIS A 303 -14.15 0.91 31.75
N HIS A 304 -13.42 1.58 30.88
CA HIS A 304 -13.56 1.45 29.43
C HIS A 304 -12.19 1.44 28.76
N THR A 305 -12.04 0.60 27.74
CA THR A 305 -10.90 0.73 26.83
C THR A 305 -11.10 1.96 25.94
N ALA A 306 -10.01 2.49 25.36
CA ALA A 306 -10.12 3.51 24.33
C ALA A 306 -11.01 3.08 23.15
N TYR A 307 -11.00 1.78 22.82
CA TYR A 307 -11.86 1.19 21.80
C TYR A 307 -13.35 1.22 22.20
N ASP A 308 -13.67 0.91 23.45
CA ASP A 308 -15.06 0.94 23.95
C ASP A 308 -15.64 2.35 23.88
N LEU A 309 -14.83 3.35 24.23
CA LEU A 309 -15.23 4.76 24.17
C LEU A 309 -15.40 5.27 22.74
N ALA A 310 -14.67 4.70 21.79
CA ALA A 310 -14.74 5.08 20.37
C ALA A 310 -15.84 4.32 19.59
N SER A 311 -16.32 3.20 20.12
CA SER A 311 -17.29 2.31 19.47
C SER A 311 -18.74 2.52 19.94
N LYS A 312 -18.97 3.45 20.86
CA LYS A 312 -20.26 3.76 21.49
C LYS A 312 -20.59 5.23 21.29
#